data_AF-A0A1J7G6Q6-F1
#
_entry.id   AF-A0A1J7G6Q6-F1
#
_cell.length_a   1.000
_cell.length_b   1.000
_cell.length_c   1.000
_cell.angle_alpha   90.00
_cell.angle_beta   90.00
_cell.angle_gamma   90.00
#
_symmetry.space_group_name_H-M   'P 1'
#
loop_
_entity.id
_entity.type
_entity.pdbx_description
1 polymer ?
#
loop_
_entity_poly.entity_id
_entity_poly.type
_entity_poly.pdbx_seq_one_letter_code
_entity_poly.pdbx_strand_id
1 'polypeptide(L)'
;MDFYSLKATCHVMLYLIYLLAFHCYADTNQTSILVVNATSNLTPRRIPDTFFGVFLEEINHGVSGGLWAELRNKVALRMEVLCGGTKPCPSSGVGISNPGFWGMNIEQRKKYQIVYYIKALAKLDLQISFTGANSEKLASTNVTVGNTTNWTRMVNILEANASYHNASLQITTTTKGVYWLDQVSAMPMDTYKGNGFRNDLFQMVAELKPKFLRFPGGTFVEGNRLRNAFRWKDTVGPWEERPGHFNDVWDYWTDDGFGYFEGLQLYTNSKDMFQKSSKFDKTSRSGPKAFVSEYAVWKEDAGMGSLVAAVAEAAFLIGLERNSWLPDAIVFDSYQHYGTPSYWVQKLFTESSGAIFLPTTLETNSSNSLIASAINPKQSKDNQNYIRIKVVNFGINSQNLQISVNGLNSTIKQLGSTKTVLTSSNLMDENSFSEKMKIFHFRSTFIA
;
A
#
# COMPACT_ATOMS: atom_id res chain seq x y z
N MET A 1 9.32 19.21 23.66
CA MET A 1 8.90 17.81 23.94
C MET A 1 10.14 16.97 23.86
N ASP A 2 10.82 16.91 25.00
CA ASP A 2 12.25 16.64 25.07
C ASP A 2 12.50 15.23 25.58
N PHE A 3 13.69 14.66 25.36
CA PHE A 3 14.12 13.42 26.00
C PHE A 3 15.43 13.70 26.76
N TYR A 4 15.44 13.38 28.06
CA TYR A 4 16.52 13.71 28.99
C TYR A 4 16.94 12.46 29.76
N SER A 5 18.07 11.84 29.43
CA SER A 5 18.68 10.85 30.34
C SER A 5 19.72 11.51 31.25
N LEU A 6 19.78 11.06 32.50
CA LEU A 6 20.47 11.75 33.61
C LEU A 6 21.62 10.89 34.17
N LYS A 7 22.68 11.56 34.65
CA LYS A 7 23.65 10.97 35.59
C LYS A 7 23.56 11.68 36.94
N ALA A 8 23.65 10.90 38.02
CA ALA A 8 24.03 11.42 39.34
C ALA A 8 25.57 11.55 39.38
N THR A 9 26.18 12.63 39.87
CA THR A 9 25.67 13.95 40.34
C THR A 9 26.57 15.04 39.75
N CYS A 10 26.11 16.15 39.18
CA CYS A 10 25.33 17.19 39.84
C CYS A 10 24.78 18.22 38.80
N HIS A 11 23.67 18.90 39.16
CA HIS A 11 23.03 20.03 38.46
C HIS A 11 22.48 19.82 37.04
N VAL A 12 21.15 19.90 36.92
CA VAL A 12 20.38 20.07 35.67
C VAL A 12 19.20 21.00 35.94
N MET A 13 18.99 22.02 35.09
CA MET A 13 17.75 22.79 34.94
C MET A 13 17.75 23.55 33.59
N LEU A 14 16.57 23.89 33.07
CA LEU A 14 16.31 24.46 31.73
C LEU A 14 16.42 26.03 31.76
N TYR A 15 16.23 26.84 30.70
CA TYR A 15 15.58 26.74 29.37
C TYR A 15 16.38 27.61 28.34
N LEU A 16 15.96 28.07 27.15
CA LEU A 16 14.73 28.08 26.31
C LEU A 16 15.14 28.44 24.85
N ILE A 17 14.32 28.17 23.82
CA ILE A 17 14.40 28.86 22.50
C ILE A 17 13.00 29.37 22.09
N TYR A 18 12.95 30.58 21.52
CA TYR A 18 11.77 31.40 21.24
C TYR A 18 10.79 30.82 20.19
N LEU A 19 9.50 31.12 20.40
CA LEU A 19 8.68 31.73 19.33
C LEU A 19 7.52 32.56 19.90
N LEU A 20 7.69 33.89 19.88
CA LEU A 20 6.75 34.95 20.29
C LEU A 20 6.30 34.94 21.76
N ALA A 21 5.84 36.10 22.24
CA ALA A 21 5.61 36.37 23.65
C ALA A 21 4.12 36.52 23.98
N PHE A 22 3.68 35.96 25.11
CA PHE A 22 2.87 36.68 26.12
C PHE A 22 2.74 35.87 27.43
N HIS A 23 3.44 36.32 28.48
CA HIS A 23 3.25 36.05 29.92
C HIS A 23 3.26 34.59 30.47
N CYS A 24 3.86 34.45 31.66
CA CYS A 24 4.19 33.17 32.27
C CYS A 24 3.00 32.40 32.86
N TYR A 25 3.05 31.07 32.73
CA TYR A 25 3.06 30.19 33.90
C TYR A 25 4.13 29.10 33.68
N ALA A 26 4.88 28.75 34.73
CA ALA A 26 5.87 27.68 34.68
C ALA A 26 5.30 26.44 35.38
N ASP A 27 5.08 25.36 34.63
CA ASP A 27 4.60 24.10 35.18
C ASP A 27 5.80 23.18 35.54
N THR A 28 5.70 22.48 36.67
CA THR A 28 6.88 22.00 37.39
C THR A 28 7.25 20.54 37.10
N ASN A 29 8.28 20.41 36.26
CA ASN A 29 9.36 19.44 36.45
C ASN A 29 8.94 17.96 36.63
N GLN A 30 8.18 17.40 35.68
CA GLN A 30 7.91 15.96 35.61
C GLN A 30 8.71 15.31 34.47
N THR A 31 9.53 14.31 34.81
CA THR A 31 10.27 13.47 33.85
C THR A 31 9.83 12.03 34.04
N SER A 32 9.28 11.43 33.00
CA SER A 32 8.98 9.99 32.95
C SER A 32 10.28 9.20 32.80
N ILE A 33 10.33 7.96 33.31
CA ILE A 33 11.54 7.12 33.26
C ILE A 33 11.24 5.84 32.49
N LEU A 34 12.02 5.58 31.44
CA LEU A 34 11.97 4.34 30.65
C LEU A 34 13.18 3.47 31.00
N VAL A 35 12.95 2.39 31.75
CA VAL A 35 13.98 1.42 32.10
C VAL A 35 13.92 0.23 31.14
N VAL A 36 14.97 0.08 30.33
CA VAL A 36 15.16 -1.05 29.41
C VAL A 36 16.14 -2.04 30.04
N ASN A 37 15.72 -3.31 30.15
CA ASN A 37 16.59 -4.38 30.64
C ASN A 37 17.14 -5.20 29.47
N ALA A 38 18.45 -5.09 29.23
CA ALA A 38 19.19 -5.77 28.17
C ALA A 38 20.02 -6.97 28.67
N THR A 39 19.80 -7.43 29.92
CA THR A 39 20.59 -8.49 30.56
C THR A 39 20.57 -9.80 29.75
N SER A 40 21.76 -10.30 29.38
CA SER A 40 21.94 -11.44 28.48
C SER A 40 21.35 -12.78 28.97
N ASN A 41 21.09 -12.91 30.27
CA ASN A 41 20.67 -14.17 30.89
C ASN A 41 19.13 -14.30 31.01
N LEU A 42 18.38 -13.35 30.48
CA LEU A 42 16.91 -13.40 30.45
C LEU A 42 16.43 -14.28 29.28
N THR A 43 15.43 -15.13 29.53
CA THR A 43 14.79 -15.94 28.48
C THR A 43 14.26 -15.02 27.36
N PRO A 44 14.83 -15.06 26.14
CA PRO A 44 14.56 -14.04 25.14
C PRO A 44 13.13 -14.19 24.58
N ARG A 45 12.24 -13.23 24.88
CA ARG A 45 10.90 -13.16 24.29
C ARG A 45 11.04 -12.74 22.82
N ARG A 46 11.27 -13.74 21.96
CA ARG A 46 11.42 -13.55 20.53
C ARG A 46 10.07 -13.18 19.90
N ILE A 47 10.03 -12.01 19.25
CA ILE A 47 8.90 -11.57 18.43
C ILE A 47 8.84 -12.49 17.20
N PRO A 48 7.65 -12.98 16.78
CA PRO A 48 7.55 -13.87 15.62
C PRO A 48 8.19 -13.29 14.35
N ASP A 49 8.81 -14.13 13.53
CA ASP A 49 9.25 -13.73 12.18
C ASP A 49 8.06 -13.35 11.27
N THR A 50 6.83 -13.67 11.67
CA THR A 50 5.56 -13.30 11.01
C THR A 50 4.76 -12.25 11.79
N PHE A 51 5.42 -11.39 12.57
CA PHE A 51 4.77 -10.36 13.37
C PHE A 51 4.14 -9.25 12.52
N PHE A 52 4.76 -8.92 11.39
CA PHE A 52 4.35 -7.84 10.51
C PHE A 52 4.04 -8.37 9.10
N GLY A 53 2.93 -7.96 8.51
CA GLY A 53 2.47 -8.40 7.21
C GLY A 53 1.46 -7.42 6.61
N VAL A 54 0.99 -7.72 5.41
CA VAL A 54 -0.03 -6.92 4.71
C VAL A 54 -1.33 -7.72 4.62
N PHE A 55 -2.45 -7.06 4.81
CA PHE A 55 -3.77 -7.55 4.45
C PHE A 55 -4.17 -6.92 3.10
N LEU A 56 -4.79 -7.72 2.24
CA LEU A 56 -5.30 -7.32 0.93
C LEU A 56 -6.63 -8.02 0.67
N GLU A 57 -7.68 -7.21 0.54
CA GLU A 57 -8.94 -7.56 -0.11
C GLU A 57 -9.21 -6.58 -1.27
N GLU A 58 -10.20 -6.89 -2.09
CA GLU A 58 -10.69 -5.97 -3.13
C GLU A 58 -11.75 -5.06 -2.51
N ILE A 59 -11.27 -3.93 -1.99
CA ILE A 59 -12.00 -2.80 -1.39
C ILE A 59 -11.41 -1.51 -1.96
N ASN A 60 -12.21 -0.45 -2.14
CA ASN A 60 -11.75 0.88 -2.59
C ASN A 60 -10.94 0.86 -3.90
N HIS A 61 -11.20 -0.09 -4.82
CA HIS A 61 -10.38 -0.37 -6.00
C HIS A 61 -8.91 -0.72 -5.71
N GLY A 62 -8.56 -1.11 -4.47
CA GLY A 62 -7.21 -1.44 -4.02
C GLY A 62 -6.52 -2.52 -4.86
N VAL A 63 -7.30 -3.38 -5.53
CA VAL A 63 -6.81 -4.32 -6.54
C VAL A 63 -7.16 -3.81 -7.95
N SER A 64 -8.43 -3.83 -8.36
CA SER A 64 -8.85 -3.56 -9.75
C SER A 64 -8.93 -2.06 -10.03
N GLY A 65 -7.86 -1.52 -10.63
CA GLY A 65 -7.62 -0.07 -10.78
C GLY A 65 -6.53 0.46 -9.83
N GLY A 66 -6.23 -0.30 -8.78
CA GLY A 66 -5.11 -0.12 -7.87
C GLY A 66 -3.94 -1.04 -8.20
N LEU A 67 -3.62 -1.98 -7.31
CA LEU A 67 -2.41 -2.80 -7.40
C LEU A 67 -2.28 -3.58 -8.73
N TRP A 68 -3.40 -3.95 -9.36
CA TRP A 68 -3.47 -4.63 -10.65
C TRP A 68 -3.60 -3.61 -11.80
N ALA A 69 -2.68 -3.65 -12.77
CA ALA A 69 -2.54 -2.60 -13.79
C ALA A 69 -3.47 -2.75 -15.02
N GLU A 70 -4.62 -3.40 -14.87
CA GLU A 70 -5.57 -3.67 -15.95
C GLU A 70 -6.72 -2.65 -16.00
N LEU A 71 -7.24 -2.40 -17.20
CA LEU A 71 -8.20 -1.34 -17.54
C LEU A 71 -9.35 -1.90 -18.40
N ARG A 72 -9.93 -3.02 -17.93
CA ARG A 72 -10.84 -3.89 -18.71
C ARG A 72 -12.27 -3.38 -18.87
N ASN A 73 -12.92 -3.75 -19.97
CA ASN A 73 -14.38 -3.69 -20.15
C ASN A 73 -14.94 -5.12 -20.37
N LYS A 74 -16.12 -5.42 -19.79
CA LYS A 74 -16.67 -6.77 -19.63
C LYS A 74 -17.91 -7.12 -20.46
N VAL A 75 -18.45 -6.18 -21.23
CA VAL A 75 -19.60 -6.46 -22.12
C VAL A 75 -19.14 -6.49 -23.57
N ALA A 76 -19.44 -7.59 -24.27
CA ALA A 76 -19.23 -7.73 -25.70
C ALA A 76 -20.07 -6.70 -26.50
N LEU A 77 -19.48 -5.54 -26.76
CA LEU A 77 -20.11 -4.40 -27.42
C LEU A 77 -20.30 -4.67 -28.91
N ARG A 78 -21.56 -4.72 -29.38
CA ARG A 78 -21.86 -4.54 -30.81
C ARG A 78 -21.82 -3.05 -31.16
N MET A 79 -21.04 -2.69 -32.16
CA MET A 79 -21.04 -1.36 -32.77
C MET A 79 -21.48 -1.42 -34.23
N GLU A 80 -22.33 -0.48 -34.63
CA GLU A 80 -22.82 -0.32 -35.99
C GLU A 80 -22.55 1.10 -36.48
N VAL A 81 -21.59 1.22 -37.39
CA VAL A 81 -21.11 2.50 -37.92
C VAL A 81 -21.91 2.81 -39.18
N LEU A 82 -22.75 3.85 -39.09
CA LEU A 82 -23.67 4.26 -40.16
C LEU A 82 -23.04 5.23 -41.17
N CYS A 83 -21.99 5.95 -40.78
CA CYS A 83 -21.21 6.84 -41.64
C CYS A 83 -20.18 6.07 -42.48
N GLY A 84 -19.70 6.70 -43.54
CA GLY A 84 -18.88 6.12 -44.62
C GLY A 84 -19.64 6.09 -45.96
N GLY A 85 -18.90 6.10 -47.07
CA GLY A 85 -19.48 6.26 -48.40
C GLY A 85 -20.07 7.67 -48.60
N THR A 86 -21.37 7.75 -48.94
CA THR A 86 -22.05 9.01 -49.28
C THR A 86 -22.28 9.99 -48.12
N LYS A 87 -22.10 9.54 -46.87
CA LYS A 87 -22.08 10.41 -45.68
C LYS A 87 -20.75 10.19 -44.94
N PRO A 88 -19.71 11.02 -45.12
CA PRO A 88 -18.41 10.76 -44.51
C PRO A 88 -18.49 10.74 -42.97
N CYS A 89 -17.64 9.93 -42.34
CA CYS A 89 -17.42 10.01 -40.90
C CYS A 89 -16.60 11.26 -40.53
N PRO A 90 -16.63 11.72 -39.27
CA PRO A 90 -15.68 12.70 -38.74
C PRO A 90 -14.23 12.27 -38.99
N SER A 91 -13.31 13.22 -39.13
CA SER A 91 -11.88 12.96 -39.36
C SER A 91 -11.17 12.26 -38.18
N SER A 92 -11.73 12.35 -36.98
CA SER A 92 -11.34 11.57 -35.79
C SER A 92 -11.81 10.11 -35.81
N GLY A 93 -12.68 9.75 -36.76
CA GLY A 93 -13.52 8.55 -36.70
C GLY A 93 -14.68 8.67 -35.71
N VAL A 94 -15.47 7.61 -35.63
CA VAL A 94 -16.45 7.34 -34.56
C VAL A 94 -16.07 6.03 -33.86
N GLY A 95 -16.43 5.87 -32.59
CA GLY A 95 -16.15 4.64 -31.86
C GLY A 95 -16.37 4.78 -30.36
N ILE A 96 -15.56 4.07 -29.58
CA ILE A 96 -15.62 4.08 -28.11
C ILE A 96 -14.39 4.71 -27.48
N SER A 97 -14.58 5.16 -26.24
CA SER A 97 -13.55 5.64 -25.33
C SER A 97 -13.72 4.94 -23.98
N ASN A 98 -12.62 4.46 -23.39
CA ASN A 98 -12.53 4.01 -22.01
C ASN A 98 -11.62 5.01 -21.26
N PRO A 99 -12.11 5.71 -20.21
CA PRO A 99 -11.29 6.64 -19.43
C PRO A 99 -10.41 5.96 -18.38
N GLY A 100 -10.54 4.65 -18.14
CA GLY A 100 -9.87 3.96 -17.03
C GLY A 100 -10.42 4.38 -15.66
N PHE A 101 -9.72 3.98 -14.60
CA PHE A 101 -10.07 4.33 -13.23
C PHE A 101 -9.58 5.75 -12.91
N TRP A 102 -10.46 6.73 -13.11
CA TRP A 102 -10.17 8.17 -12.94
C TRP A 102 -9.01 8.68 -13.82
N GLY A 103 -8.99 8.24 -15.08
CA GLY A 103 -7.95 8.56 -16.07
C GLY A 103 -7.01 7.38 -16.31
N MET A 104 -6.33 7.41 -17.46
CA MET A 104 -5.22 6.50 -17.76
C MET A 104 -3.90 7.27 -17.72
N ASN A 105 -2.95 6.83 -16.89
CA ASN A 105 -1.62 7.44 -16.82
C ASN A 105 -0.72 6.90 -17.93
N ILE A 106 -0.47 7.74 -18.92
CA ILE A 106 0.39 7.46 -20.06
C ILE A 106 1.69 8.24 -19.88
N GLU A 107 2.82 7.55 -20.00
CA GLU A 107 4.17 8.11 -19.77
C GLU A 107 5.00 8.03 -21.05
N GLN A 108 5.67 9.13 -21.41
CA GLN A 108 6.48 9.22 -22.62
C GLN A 108 7.54 8.10 -22.71
N ARG A 109 7.68 7.48 -23.89
CA ARG A 109 8.53 6.32 -24.22
C ARG A 109 8.15 5.01 -23.54
N LYS A 110 7.14 4.97 -22.66
CA LYS A 110 6.60 3.68 -22.20
C LYS A 110 5.81 3.00 -23.33
N LYS A 111 5.81 1.67 -23.27
CA LYS A 111 5.10 0.80 -24.21
C LYS A 111 3.95 0.12 -23.47
N TYR A 112 2.81 0.08 -24.12
CA TYR A 112 1.56 -0.44 -23.58
C TYR A 112 1.05 -1.53 -24.53
N GLN A 113 0.70 -2.69 -23.98
CA GLN A 113 0.07 -3.77 -24.73
C GLN A 113 -1.44 -3.60 -24.64
N ILE A 114 -2.07 -3.40 -25.78
CA ILE A 114 -3.53 -3.42 -25.95
C ILE A 114 -3.90 -4.82 -26.47
N VAL A 115 -4.78 -5.50 -25.76
CA VAL A 115 -5.37 -6.78 -26.18
C VAL A 115 -6.86 -6.58 -26.33
N TYR A 116 -7.46 -7.15 -27.38
CA TYR A 116 -8.91 -7.16 -27.54
C TYR A 116 -9.33 -8.32 -28.44
N TYR A 117 -10.57 -8.77 -28.28
CA TYR A 117 -11.18 -9.76 -29.16
C TYR A 117 -12.19 -9.06 -30.07
N ILE A 118 -12.17 -9.40 -31.37
CA ILE A 118 -13.03 -8.77 -32.39
C ILE A 118 -13.75 -9.79 -33.28
N LYS A 119 -14.96 -9.43 -33.69
CA LYS A 119 -15.70 -9.97 -34.84
C LYS A 119 -16.10 -8.81 -35.74
N ALA A 120 -16.10 -8.97 -37.06
CA ALA A 120 -16.55 -7.95 -38.00
C ALA A 120 -17.23 -8.59 -39.21
N LEU A 121 -18.39 -8.08 -39.63
CA LEU A 121 -19.15 -8.64 -40.78
C LEU A 121 -18.51 -8.34 -42.15
N ALA A 122 -17.54 -7.43 -42.18
CA ALA A 122 -16.86 -6.95 -43.38
C ALA A 122 -15.45 -6.47 -43.00
N LYS A 123 -14.62 -6.14 -44.00
CA LYS A 123 -13.34 -5.46 -43.76
C LYS A 123 -13.59 -4.13 -43.04
N LEU A 124 -12.85 -3.88 -41.97
CA LEU A 124 -12.95 -2.70 -41.12
C LEU A 124 -11.55 -2.14 -40.86
N ASP A 125 -11.33 -0.85 -41.05
CA ASP A 125 -10.07 -0.21 -40.68
C ASP A 125 -10.26 0.54 -39.35
N LEU A 126 -9.65 0.02 -38.28
CA LEU A 126 -9.67 0.60 -36.94
C LEU A 126 -8.49 1.55 -36.71
N GLN A 127 -8.65 2.46 -35.77
CA GLN A 127 -7.59 3.21 -35.12
C GLN A 127 -7.69 3.00 -33.61
N ILE A 128 -6.57 2.61 -32.99
CA ILE A 128 -6.43 2.45 -31.54
C ILE A 128 -5.52 3.58 -31.08
N SER A 129 -5.93 4.36 -30.08
CA SER A 129 -5.10 5.43 -29.53
C SER A 129 -5.25 5.61 -28.03
N PHE A 130 -4.18 6.07 -27.38
CA PHE A 130 -4.31 6.80 -26.13
C PHE A 130 -4.48 8.28 -26.45
N THR A 131 -5.59 8.82 -25.97
CA THR A 131 -6.04 10.18 -26.30
C THR A 131 -6.12 11.02 -25.03
N GLY A 132 -5.41 12.15 -25.00
CA GLY A 132 -5.37 13.11 -23.90
C GLY A 132 -6.32 14.29 -24.09
N ALA A 133 -5.96 15.43 -23.50
CA ALA A 133 -6.72 16.68 -23.63
C ALA A 133 -6.94 17.07 -25.10
N ASN A 134 -8.07 17.72 -25.39
CA ASN A 134 -8.41 18.27 -26.71
C ASN A 134 -8.30 17.26 -27.89
N SER A 135 -8.44 15.96 -27.60
CA SER A 135 -8.26 14.85 -28.56
C SER A 135 -6.82 14.66 -29.08
N GLU A 136 -5.81 15.12 -28.35
CA GLU A 136 -4.40 14.85 -28.65
C GLU A 136 -4.06 13.36 -28.57
N LYS A 137 -3.39 12.81 -29.59
CA LYS A 137 -2.98 11.40 -29.65
C LYS A 137 -1.60 11.21 -29.04
N LEU A 138 -1.58 10.77 -27.79
CA LEU A 138 -0.37 10.44 -27.02
C LEU A 138 0.35 9.22 -27.62
N ALA A 139 -0.42 8.24 -28.09
CA ALA A 139 0.04 7.11 -28.89
C ALA A 139 -1.09 6.68 -29.83
N SER A 140 -0.79 6.17 -31.02
CA SER A 140 -1.83 5.58 -31.89
C SER A 140 -1.28 4.58 -32.91
N THR A 141 -2.10 3.61 -33.31
CA THR A 141 -1.84 2.72 -34.44
C THR A 141 -3.12 2.46 -35.24
N ASN A 142 -2.97 2.12 -36.53
CA ASN A 142 -4.07 1.76 -37.42
C ASN A 142 -4.06 0.23 -37.63
N VAL A 143 -5.23 -0.40 -37.59
CA VAL A 143 -5.37 -1.86 -37.66
C VAL A 143 -6.47 -2.22 -38.66
N THR A 144 -6.07 -2.81 -39.79
CA THR A 144 -7.01 -3.44 -40.72
C THR A 144 -7.48 -4.77 -40.15
N VAL A 145 -8.79 -4.92 -40.00
CA VAL A 145 -9.47 -6.15 -39.56
C VAL A 145 -10.22 -6.74 -40.75
N GLY A 146 -10.06 -8.04 -40.99
CA GLY A 146 -10.80 -8.75 -42.05
C GLY A 146 -12.26 -9.02 -41.65
N ASN A 147 -13.02 -9.66 -42.56
CA ASN A 147 -14.29 -10.28 -42.17
C ASN A 147 -14.00 -11.45 -41.21
N THR A 148 -14.53 -11.38 -40.00
CA THR A 148 -14.28 -12.34 -38.90
C THR A 148 -15.58 -12.71 -38.22
N THR A 149 -16.07 -13.92 -38.51
CA THR A 149 -17.26 -14.51 -37.88
C THR A 149 -16.98 -15.06 -36.48
N ASN A 150 -15.76 -15.57 -36.27
CA ASN A 150 -15.26 -16.05 -34.98
C ASN A 150 -14.50 -14.96 -34.23
N TRP A 151 -14.49 -15.05 -32.89
CA TRP A 151 -13.75 -14.14 -32.03
C TRP A 151 -12.25 -14.23 -32.34
N THR A 152 -11.67 -13.14 -32.82
CA THR A 152 -10.27 -13.05 -33.24
C THR A 152 -9.51 -12.22 -32.21
N ARG A 153 -8.50 -12.81 -31.56
CA ARG A 153 -7.63 -12.11 -30.60
C ARG A 153 -6.66 -11.20 -31.34
N MET A 154 -6.67 -9.93 -31.00
CA MET A 154 -5.77 -8.90 -31.52
C MET A 154 -4.82 -8.44 -30.42
N VAL A 155 -3.59 -8.09 -30.80
CA VAL A 155 -2.57 -7.54 -29.90
C VAL A 155 -1.87 -6.40 -30.61
N ASN A 156 -1.82 -5.23 -29.97
CA ASN A 156 -1.13 -4.06 -30.47
C ASN A 156 -0.24 -3.47 -29.38
N ILE A 157 0.98 -3.07 -29.73
CA ILE A 157 1.88 -2.36 -28.82
C ILE A 157 1.91 -0.89 -29.23
N LEU A 158 1.54 -0.01 -28.30
CA LEU A 158 1.55 1.44 -28.46
C LEU A 158 2.72 2.00 -27.64
N GLU A 159 3.59 2.81 -28.26
CA GLU A 159 4.63 3.58 -27.58
C GLU A 159 4.19 5.04 -27.49
N ALA A 160 4.36 5.66 -26.32
CA ALA A 160 3.83 7.00 -26.05
C ALA A 160 4.80 8.13 -26.43
N ASN A 161 4.30 9.07 -27.22
CA ASN A 161 5.04 10.26 -27.68
C ASN A 161 5.06 11.40 -26.64
N ALA A 162 4.14 11.39 -25.66
CA ALA A 162 4.02 12.38 -24.59
C ALA A 162 3.48 11.73 -23.30
N SER A 163 3.66 12.41 -22.16
CA SER A 163 3.08 11.99 -20.88
C SER A 163 1.79 12.74 -20.57
N TYR A 164 0.74 12.04 -20.16
CA TYR A 164 -0.52 12.64 -19.68
C TYR A 164 -1.25 11.69 -18.73
N HIS A 165 -1.72 12.21 -17.59
CA HIS A 165 -2.27 11.41 -16.50
C HIS A 165 -3.77 11.08 -16.64
N ASN A 166 -4.52 11.88 -17.40
CA ASN A 166 -5.96 11.74 -17.57
C ASN A 166 -6.33 11.30 -19.00
N ALA A 167 -5.56 10.36 -19.57
CA ALA A 167 -5.81 9.87 -20.92
C ALA A 167 -7.00 8.90 -20.97
N SER A 168 -7.44 8.58 -22.18
CA SER A 168 -8.44 7.54 -22.47
C SER A 168 -7.94 6.61 -23.57
N LEU A 169 -8.25 5.33 -23.48
CA LEU A 169 -8.08 4.38 -24.58
C LEU A 169 -9.26 4.52 -25.53
N GLN A 170 -9.00 4.81 -26.79
CA GLN A 170 -10.01 4.99 -27.83
C GLN A 170 -9.82 3.96 -28.94
N ILE A 171 -10.94 3.39 -29.40
CA ILE A 171 -11.00 2.49 -30.56
C ILE A 171 -12.05 3.05 -31.51
N THR A 172 -11.59 3.70 -32.59
CA THR A 172 -12.43 4.41 -33.56
C THR A 172 -12.26 3.87 -34.98
N THR A 173 -13.15 4.25 -35.89
CA THR A 173 -13.08 3.94 -37.31
C THR A 173 -13.75 5.02 -38.15
N THR A 174 -13.36 5.10 -39.42
CA THR A 174 -14.02 5.88 -40.48
C THR A 174 -14.73 4.97 -41.50
N THR A 175 -14.70 3.65 -41.30
CA THR A 175 -15.28 2.63 -42.19
C THR A 175 -16.71 2.30 -41.79
N LYS A 176 -17.64 2.32 -42.74
CA LYS A 176 -19.01 1.85 -42.53
C LYS A 176 -19.03 0.34 -42.30
N GLY A 177 -19.66 -0.14 -41.22
CA GLY A 177 -19.70 -1.57 -40.93
C GLY A 177 -20.31 -1.93 -39.58
N VAL A 178 -20.41 -3.23 -39.32
CA VAL A 178 -20.85 -3.80 -38.04
C VAL A 178 -19.74 -4.68 -37.50
N TYR A 179 -19.36 -4.44 -36.24
CA TYR A 179 -18.35 -5.20 -35.53
C TYR A 179 -18.70 -5.36 -34.05
N TRP A 180 -18.01 -6.28 -33.39
CA TRP A 180 -18.10 -6.50 -31.95
C TRP A 180 -16.71 -6.40 -31.32
N LEU A 181 -16.61 -5.76 -30.17
CA LEU A 181 -15.43 -5.76 -29.31
C LEU A 181 -15.76 -6.48 -28.01
N ASP A 182 -14.85 -7.32 -27.54
CA ASP A 182 -14.92 -8.01 -26.25
C ASP A 182 -13.52 -8.10 -25.66
N GLN A 183 -13.42 -8.33 -24.33
CA GLN A 183 -12.16 -8.52 -23.60
C GLN A 183 -11.10 -7.46 -23.95
N VAL A 184 -11.50 -6.18 -23.95
CA VAL A 184 -10.55 -5.07 -24.17
C VAL A 184 -9.71 -4.90 -22.90
N SER A 185 -8.40 -4.97 -23.05
CA SER A 185 -7.37 -4.89 -22.01
C SER A 185 -6.27 -3.92 -22.45
N ALA A 186 -5.66 -3.21 -21.50
CA ALA A 186 -4.60 -2.24 -21.77
C ALA A 186 -3.61 -2.16 -20.59
N MET A 187 -2.51 -2.91 -20.69
CA MET A 187 -1.50 -2.98 -19.63
C MET A 187 -0.18 -2.30 -20.04
N PRO A 188 0.51 -1.60 -19.12
CA PRO A 188 1.90 -1.19 -19.33
C PRO A 188 2.81 -2.43 -19.46
N MET A 189 3.79 -2.39 -20.37
CA MET A 189 4.70 -3.53 -20.58
C MET A 189 5.78 -3.65 -19.50
N ASP A 190 6.01 -2.60 -18.70
CA ASP A 190 7.04 -2.53 -17.65
C ASP A 190 6.55 -2.99 -16.26
N THR A 191 5.40 -3.68 -16.15
CA THR A 191 4.81 -4.13 -14.86
C THR A 191 5.82 -4.82 -13.93
N TYR A 192 5.56 -4.76 -12.62
CA TYR A 192 6.51 -5.23 -11.60
C TYR A 192 6.94 -6.69 -11.83
N LYS A 193 8.21 -6.88 -12.22
CA LYS A 193 8.81 -8.17 -12.61
C LYS A 193 8.14 -8.89 -13.80
N GLY A 194 7.27 -8.20 -14.55
CA GLY A 194 6.42 -8.79 -15.59
C GLY A 194 5.12 -9.42 -15.08
N ASN A 195 4.79 -9.25 -13.80
CA ASN A 195 3.68 -9.95 -13.14
C ASN A 195 2.36 -9.13 -13.13
N GLY A 196 2.16 -8.18 -14.05
CA GLY A 196 0.90 -7.43 -14.19
C GLY A 196 0.62 -6.31 -13.17
N PHE A 197 1.42 -6.20 -12.09
CA PHE A 197 1.22 -5.18 -11.06
C PHE A 197 1.75 -3.79 -11.44
N ARG A 198 1.09 -2.75 -10.91
CA ARG A 198 1.59 -1.37 -10.89
C ARG A 198 2.89 -1.27 -10.08
N ASN A 199 3.99 -0.84 -10.73
CA ASN A 199 5.32 -0.72 -10.11
C ASN A 199 5.32 0.16 -8.85
N ASP A 200 4.59 1.27 -8.91
CA ASP A 200 4.60 2.30 -7.87
C ASP A 200 3.91 1.82 -6.59
N LEU A 201 2.69 1.28 -6.72
CA LEU A 201 1.95 0.72 -5.61
C LEU A 201 2.62 -0.55 -5.05
N PHE A 202 3.15 -1.42 -5.93
CA PHE A 202 3.89 -2.61 -5.49
C PHE A 202 5.13 -2.22 -4.70
N GLN A 203 5.90 -1.21 -5.15
CA GLN A 203 7.11 -0.77 -4.47
C GLN A 203 6.81 -0.30 -3.04
N MET A 204 5.70 0.41 -2.81
CA MET A 204 5.25 0.76 -1.45
C MET A 204 4.93 -0.47 -0.61
N VAL A 205 4.18 -1.44 -1.13
CA VAL A 205 3.88 -2.72 -0.44
C VAL A 205 5.16 -3.51 -0.15
N ALA A 206 6.15 -3.47 -1.05
CA ALA A 206 7.46 -4.12 -0.86
C ALA A 206 8.32 -3.42 0.20
N GLU A 207 8.24 -2.09 0.34
CA GLU A 207 8.95 -1.31 1.36
C GLU A 207 8.46 -1.56 2.78
N LEU A 208 7.20 -1.98 2.93
CA LEU A 208 6.66 -2.53 4.18
C LEU A 208 7.28 -3.90 4.56
N LYS A 209 8.03 -4.54 3.66
CA LYS A 209 8.76 -5.81 3.87
C LYS A 209 7.91 -6.93 4.51
N PRO A 210 6.64 -7.13 4.11
CA PRO A 210 5.71 -8.04 4.77
C PRO A 210 6.25 -9.46 4.90
N LYS A 211 5.88 -10.14 5.99
CA LYS A 211 6.31 -11.52 6.30
C LYS A 211 5.22 -12.56 6.04
N PHE A 212 4.00 -12.08 5.85
CA PHE A 212 2.85 -12.79 5.32
C PHE A 212 2.00 -11.80 4.52
N LEU A 213 1.18 -12.35 3.63
CA LEU A 213 0.06 -11.65 2.99
C LEU A 213 -1.22 -12.38 3.40
N ARG A 214 -2.25 -11.67 3.85
CA ARG A 214 -3.61 -12.21 3.95
C ARG A 214 -4.38 -11.76 2.72
N PHE A 215 -4.75 -12.71 1.87
CA PHE A 215 -5.46 -12.54 0.59
C PHE A 215 -6.24 -13.84 0.31
N PRO A 216 -7.41 -13.81 -0.36
CA PRO A 216 -8.21 -12.64 -0.79
C PRO A 216 -9.23 -12.28 0.29
N GLY A 217 -8.76 -11.89 1.49
CA GLY A 217 -9.53 -12.00 2.73
C GLY A 217 -10.64 -10.96 2.91
N GLY A 218 -11.05 -10.74 4.16
CA GLY A 218 -12.15 -9.82 4.47
C GLY A 218 -13.51 -10.28 3.96
N THR A 219 -14.46 -9.35 3.92
CA THR A 219 -15.83 -9.60 3.49
C THR A 219 -15.92 -9.88 1.99
N PHE A 220 -14.88 -9.52 1.23
CA PHE A 220 -14.71 -9.89 -0.17
C PHE A 220 -14.83 -11.42 -0.43
N VAL A 221 -14.35 -12.26 0.49
CA VAL A 221 -14.51 -13.73 0.37
C VAL A 221 -15.97 -14.16 0.41
N GLU A 222 -16.76 -13.48 1.26
CA GLU A 222 -18.05 -13.95 1.75
C GLU A 222 -19.19 -13.57 0.79
N GLY A 223 -19.25 -12.30 0.40
CA GLY A 223 -20.40 -11.70 -0.27
C GLY A 223 -21.64 -11.62 0.64
N ASN A 224 -22.49 -10.63 0.42
CA ASN A 224 -23.82 -10.58 1.06
C ASN A 224 -24.75 -11.69 0.53
N ARG A 225 -24.37 -12.36 -0.58
CA ARG A 225 -25.08 -13.54 -1.14
C ARG A 225 -24.07 -14.57 -1.64
N LEU A 226 -24.29 -15.86 -1.36
CA LEU A 226 -23.41 -16.96 -1.80
C LEU A 226 -23.13 -17.00 -3.32
N ARG A 227 -24.00 -16.45 -4.17
CA ARG A 227 -23.77 -16.34 -5.63
C ARG A 227 -22.69 -15.31 -6.01
N ASN A 228 -22.41 -14.37 -5.11
CA ASN A 228 -21.51 -13.23 -5.23
C ASN A 228 -20.22 -13.43 -4.39
N ALA A 229 -20.10 -14.55 -3.67
CA ALA A 229 -18.92 -14.94 -2.90
C ALA A 229 -17.73 -15.28 -3.81
N PHE A 230 -16.50 -14.91 -3.42
CA PHE A 230 -15.28 -15.16 -4.20
C PHE A 230 -15.08 -16.64 -4.57
N ARG A 231 -14.85 -16.92 -5.86
CA ARG A 231 -14.68 -18.28 -6.39
C ARG A 231 -13.28 -18.49 -6.95
N TRP A 232 -12.32 -18.88 -6.09
CA TRP A 232 -10.90 -18.99 -6.45
C TRP A 232 -10.61 -19.75 -7.74
N LYS A 233 -11.37 -20.80 -8.06
CA LYS A 233 -11.23 -21.60 -9.29
C LYS A 233 -11.48 -20.77 -10.56
N ASP A 234 -12.45 -19.88 -10.49
CA ASP A 234 -12.92 -19.05 -11.59
C ASP A 234 -11.98 -17.84 -11.80
N THR A 235 -10.97 -17.71 -10.93
CA THR A 235 -9.90 -16.69 -10.94
C THR A 235 -8.53 -17.27 -11.35
N VAL A 236 -8.50 -18.44 -12.00
CA VAL A 236 -7.27 -19.11 -12.44
C VAL A 236 -7.41 -19.54 -13.90
N GLY A 237 -6.36 -19.38 -14.69
CA GLY A 237 -6.36 -19.60 -16.14
C GLY A 237 -6.25 -18.28 -16.94
N PRO A 238 -6.51 -18.30 -18.25
CA PRO A 238 -6.51 -17.11 -19.10
C PRO A 238 -7.43 -16.03 -18.53
N TRP A 239 -6.97 -14.78 -18.44
CA TRP A 239 -7.76 -13.71 -17.81
C TRP A 239 -9.00 -13.37 -18.62
N GLU A 240 -8.94 -13.55 -19.94
CA GLU A 240 -10.06 -13.36 -20.86
C GLU A 240 -11.19 -14.39 -20.63
N GLU A 241 -10.89 -15.56 -20.07
CA GLU A 241 -11.88 -16.60 -19.74
C GLU A 241 -12.48 -16.43 -18.33
N ARG A 242 -11.89 -15.57 -17.47
CA ARG A 242 -12.38 -15.35 -16.10
C ARG A 242 -13.69 -14.52 -16.14
N PRO A 243 -14.81 -15.04 -15.59
CA PRO A 243 -16.07 -14.29 -15.55
C PRO A 243 -15.99 -13.10 -14.61
N GLY A 244 -15.17 -13.21 -13.56
CA GLY A 244 -15.26 -12.39 -12.35
C GLY A 244 -16.64 -12.43 -11.70
N HIS A 245 -16.88 -11.52 -10.75
CA HIS A 245 -18.15 -11.48 -10.04
C HIS A 245 -18.54 -10.05 -9.65
N PHE A 246 -19.81 -9.87 -9.28
CA PHE A 246 -20.25 -8.67 -8.59
C PHE A 246 -20.01 -8.85 -7.09
N ASN A 247 -19.18 -8.01 -6.47
CA ASN A 247 -19.06 -8.00 -5.02
C ASN A 247 -20.19 -7.13 -4.43
N ASP A 248 -21.15 -7.77 -3.77
CA ASP A 248 -22.31 -7.10 -3.19
C ASP A 248 -22.11 -6.63 -1.75
N VAL A 249 -20.87 -6.55 -1.27
CA VAL A 249 -20.50 -5.88 -0.01
C VAL A 249 -19.93 -4.50 -0.30
N TRP A 250 -19.04 -4.39 -1.28
CA TRP A 250 -18.41 -3.15 -1.72
C TRP A 250 -19.10 -2.48 -2.93
N ASP A 251 -20.16 -3.10 -3.46
CA ASP A 251 -21.08 -2.58 -4.51
C ASP A 251 -20.44 -2.34 -5.89
N TYR A 252 -19.37 -3.08 -6.24
CA TYR A 252 -18.75 -3.03 -7.57
C TYR A 252 -18.44 -4.40 -8.19
N TRP A 253 -18.23 -4.41 -9.51
CA TRP A 253 -17.92 -5.61 -10.28
C TRP A 253 -16.40 -5.81 -10.39
N THR A 254 -15.88 -6.97 -10.02
CA THR A 254 -14.46 -7.31 -10.11
C THR A 254 -14.10 -7.93 -11.45
N ASP A 255 -12.89 -7.65 -11.93
CA ASP A 255 -12.42 -8.27 -13.16
C ASP A 255 -11.95 -9.72 -12.93
N ASP A 256 -11.47 -10.03 -11.71
CA ASP A 256 -10.76 -11.25 -11.25
C ASP A 256 -9.49 -11.58 -12.06
N GLY A 257 -8.93 -10.58 -12.75
CA GLY A 257 -7.65 -10.62 -13.45
C GLY A 257 -6.47 -10.70 -12.48
N PHE A 258 -6.54 -10.01 -11.34
CA PHE A 258 -5.77 -10.38 -10.15
C PHE A 258 -6.50 -11.50 -9.41
N GLY A 259 -6.21 -12.74 -9.81
CA GLY A 259 -6.83 -13.93 -9.27
C GLY A 259 -5.94 -14.66 -8.27
N TYR A 260 -6.35 -15.88 -7.92
CA TYR A 260 -5.65 -16.69 -6.92
C TYR A 260 -4.21 -17.02 -7.35
N PHE A 261 -3.94 -17.15 -8.65
CA PHE A 261 -2.58 -17.41 -9.14
C PHE A 261 -1.68 -16.17 -9.04
N GLU A 262 -2.18 -15.00 -9.43
CA GLU A 262 -1.42 -13.74 -9.35
C GLU A 262 -1.14 -13.36 -7.89
N GLY A 263 -2.09 -13.60 -6.98
CA GLY A 263 -1.88 -13.47 -5.53
C GLY A 263 -0.81 -14.41 -4.97
N LEU A 264 -0.56 -15.56 -5.60
CA LEU A 264 0.54 -16.45 -5.23
C LEU A 264 1.91 -15.97 -5.77
N GLN A 265 1.95 -15.15 -6.83
CA GLN A 265 3.18 -14.55 -7.34
C GLN A 265 3.76 -13.46 -6.42
N LEU A 266 2.98 -12.99 -5.43
CA LEU A 266 3.43 -12.09 -4.36
C LEU A 266 4.39 -12.76 -3.37
N TYR A 267 4.42 -14.10 -3.34
CA TYR A 267 5.32 -14.87 -2.47
C TYR A 267 6.70 -15.03 -3.11
N THR A 268 7.76 -14.87 -2.30
CA THR A 268 9.11 -14.58 -2.80
C THR A 268 9.82 -15.72 -3.54
N ASN A 269 9.27 -16.94 -3.56
CA ASN A 269 9.36 -17.93 -4.65
C ASN A 269 8.56 -19.20 -4.31
N SER A 270 8.32 -20.04 -5.33
CA SER A 270 7.63 -21.32 -5.19
C SER A 270 8.36 -22.35 -4.29
N LYS A 271 9.69 -22.30 -4.19
CA LYS A 271 10.49 -23.23 -3.37
C LYS A 271 10.30 -22.98 -1.87
N ASP A 272 10.24 -21.71 -1.45
CA ASP A 272 9.92 -21.29 -0.09
C ASP A 272 8.46 -21.61 0.30
N MET A 273 7.51 -21.59 -0.65
CA MET A 273 6.14 -22.10 -0.41
C MET A 273 6.08 -23.62 -0.30
N PHE A 274 6.74 -24.35 -1.21
CA PHE A 274 6.77 -25.82 -1.18
C PHE A 274 7.38 -26.38 0.11
N GLN A 275 8.42 -25.71 0.64
CA GLN A 275 9.05 -26.04 1.93
C GLN A 275 8.19 -25.76 3.18
N LYS A 276 6.99 -25.17 3.03
CA LYS A 276 6.04 -24.93 4.13
C LYS A 276 4.87 -25.92 4.17
N SER A 277 4.84 -26.89 3.26
CA SER A 277 3.79 -27.91 3.13
C SER A 277 3.53 -28.70 4.42
N SER A 278 4.58 -29.11 5.13
CA SER A 278 4.52 -29.89 6.40
C SER A 278 4.67 -29.04 7.67
N LYS A 279 4.46 -27.72 7.58
CA LYS A 279 4.85 -26.76 8.64
C LYS A 279 3.98 -26.83 9.90
N PHE A 280 2.82 -27.47 9.86
CA PHE A 280 1.86 -27.49 10.97
C PHE A 280 1.69 -28.88 11.61
N ASP A 281 2.23 -29.93 10.98
CA ASP A 281 1.98 -31.36 11.23
C ASP A 281 2.28 -31.83 12.66
N LYS A 282 3.06 -31.05 13.43
CA LYS A 282 3.47 -31.34 14.82
C LYS A 282 3.16 -30.18 15.78
N THR A 283 2.20 -29.32 15.46
CA THR A 283 1.84 -28.16 16.30
C THR A 283 1.02 -28.58 17.51
N SER A 284 1.56 -28.40 18.73
CA SER A 284 0.80 -28.60 19.97
C SER A 284 -0.35 -27.59 20.09
N ARG A 285 -1.48 -28.04 20.67
CA ARG A 285 -2.79 -27.36 20.61
C ARG A 285 -3.21 -26.60 21.87
N SER A 286 -2.41 -26.57 22.93
CA SER A 286 -2.82 -26.13 24.28
C SER A 286 -2.93 -24.60 24.48
N GLY A 287 -3.50 -23.89 23.50
CA GLY A 287 -3.80 -22.45 23.61
C GLY A 287 -4.11 -21.81 22.24
N PRO A 288 -5.19 -21.02 22.11
CA PRO A 288 -5.46 -20.27 20.89
C PRO A 288 -4.43 -19.13 20.73
N LYS A 289 -3.91 -18.95 19.52
CA LYS A 289 -3.09 -17.79 19.17
C LYS A 289 -4.00 -16.74 18.53
N ALA A 290 -3.97 -15.50 19.03
CA ALA A 290 -4.62 -14.39 18.35
C ALA A 290 -3.85 -14.11 17.05
N PHE A 291 -4.50 -14.30 15.90
CA PHE A 291 -4.09 -13.67 14.65
C PHE A 291 -4.95 -12.42 14.50
N VAL A 292 -4.32 -11.25 14.63
CA VAL A 292 -5.02 -9.99 14.40
C VAL A 292 -4.93 -9.67 12.92
N SER A 293 -5.82 -10.32 12.19
CA SER A 293 -5.99 -10.22 10.74
C SER A 293 -6.71 -8.95 10.29
N GLU A 294 -7.31 -8.20 11.23
CA GLU A 294 -8.44 -7.19 11.03
C GLU A 294 -8.18 -4.20 10.79
N TYR A 295 -8.41 -3.38 9.71
CA TYR A 295 -7.71 -2.14 9.40
C TYR A 295 -8.46 -0.87 9.86
N ALA A 296 -8.41 -0.51 11.17
CA ALA A 296 -9.00 0.77 11.63
C ALA A 296 -8.72 1.35 13.05
N VAL A 297 -8.35 2.65 13.09
CA VAL A 297 -9.27 3.70 13.58
C VAL A 297 -10.18 4.08 12.39
N TRP A 298 -11.50 4.09 12.58
CA TRP A 298 -12.49 4.24 11.48
C TRP A 298 -13.58 5.29 11.73
N LYS A 299 -13.51 6.02 12.86
CA LYS A 299 -14.55 6.95 13.28
C LYS A 299 -14.23 8.38 12.86
N GLU A 300 -14.92 9.34 13.46
CA GLU A 300 -14.90 10.77 13.12
C GLU A 300 -13.49 11.40 13.10
N ASP A 301 -12.52 10.79 13.78
CA ASP A 301 -11.10 11.18 13.84
C ASP A 301 -10.19 10.48 12.82
N ALA A 302 -10.68 9.48 12.08
CA ALA A 302 -9.88 8.69 11.13
C ALA A 302 -9.49 9.47 9.86
N GLY A 303 -10.43 10.22 9.29
CA GLY A 303 -10.24 10.94 8.01
C GLY A 303 -9.82 10.00 6.87
N MET A 304 -8.78 10.38 6.12
CA MET A 304 -8.08 9.53 5.14
C MET A 304 -6.81 8.89 5.74
N GLY A 305 -6.75 8.73 7.06
CA GLY A 305 -5.59 8.24 7.81
C GLY A 305 -4.85 9.37 8.52
N SER A 306 -5.54 10.09 9.40
CA SER A 306 -5.04 11.28 10.11
C SER A 306 -3.82 11.03 11.01
N LEU A 307 -3.12 12.09 11.43
CA LEU A 307 -2.03 11.96 12.40
C LEU A 307 -2.52 11.41 13.75
N VAL A 308 -3.67 11.85 14.27
CA VAL A 308 -4.20 11.34 15.56
C VAL A 308 -4.53 9.85 15.48
N ALA A 309 -5.11 9.40 14.37
CA ALA A 309 -5.33 8.00 14.06
C ALA A 309 -4.00 7.24 14.07
N ALA A 310 -3.03 7.68 13.25
CA ALA A 310 -1.71 7.06 13.16
C ALA A 310 -0.92 7.03 14.49
N VAL A 311 -1.08 8.02 15.38
CA VAL A 311 -0.45 8.02 16.71
C VAL A 311 -1.18 7.08 17.68
N ALA A 312 -2.52 7.01 17.65
CA ALA A 312 -3.29 6.00 18.38
C ALA A 312 -2.90 4.58 17.93
N GLU A 313 -2.72 4.39 16.63
CA GLU A 313 -2.29 3.14 16.00
C GLU A 313 -0.82 2.81 16.27
N ALA A 314 0.06 3.80 16.38
CA ALA A 314 1.43 3.61 16.83
C ALA A 314 1.47 3.15 18.30
N ALA A 315 0.61 3.72 19.15
CA ALA A 315 0.42 3.27 20.53
C ALA A 315 -0.16 1.84 20.54
N PHE A 316 -1.15 1.55 19.69
CA PHE A 316 -1.71 0.21 19.53
C PHE A 316 -0.71 -0.78 18.93
N LEU A 317 0.28 -0.36 18.15
CA LEU A 317 1.37 -1.18 17.61
C LEU A 317 2.46 -1.51 18.63
N ILE A 318 2.81 -0.58 19.52
CA ILE A 318 3.58 -0.91 20.75
C ILE A 318 2.73 -1.82 21.64
N GLY A 319 1.42 -1.59 21.63
CA GLY A 319 0.38 -2.47 22.09
C GLY A 319 0.19 -3.75 21.25
N LEU A 320 0.82 -3.96 20.08
CA LEU A 320 0.69 -5.12 19.15
C LEU A 320 1.90 -6.04 19.28
N GLU A 321 3.08 -5.43 19.46
CA GLU A 321 4.20 -6.06 20.19
C GLU A 321 3.71 -6.62 21.56
N ARG A 322 2.50 -6.22 21.99
CA ARG A 322 1.71 -6.68 23.13
C ARG A 322 0.19 -6.99 22.81
N ASN A 323 -0.22 -7.24 21.54
CA ASN A 323 -1.60 -7.44 20.93
C ASN A 323 -2.50 -6.25 20.31
N SER A 324 -2.65 -6.18 18.95
CA SER A 324 -3.75 -5.60 18.06
C SER A 324 -3.59 -4.35 17.08
N TRP A 325 -4.62 -4.02 16.23
CA TRP A 325 -4.62 -3.80 14.73
C TRP A 325 -4.63 -2.31 14.17
N LEU A 326 -4.71 -2.02 12.82
CA LEU A 326 -4.40 -0.67 12.18
C LEU A 326 -4.85 -0.42 10.68
N PRO A 327 -5.36 0.78 10.24
CA PRO A 327 -6.02 1.18 8.93
C PRO A 327 -5.30 1.30 7.55
N ASP A 328 -6.09 1.72 6.54
CA ASP A 328 -5.75 2.04 5.13
C ASP A 328 -4.44 2.83 5.01
N ALA A 329 -3.46 2.18 4.39
CA ALA A 329 -2.07 2.63 4.41
C ALA A 329 -1.68 3.45 3.17
N ILE A 330 -2.25 3.15 2.00
CA ILE A 330 -1.79 3.70 0.72
C ILE A 330 -3.00 4.23 -0.05
N VAL A 331 -3.01 5.54 -0.30
CA VAL A 331 -4.02 6.21 -1.10
C VAL A 331 -3.43 6.54 -2.47
N PHE A 332 -4.20 6.33 -3.53
CA PHE A 332 -3.72 6.48 -4.91
C PHE A 332 -4.84 6.91 -5.86
N ASP A 333 -4.44 7.40 -7.04
CA ASP A 333 -5.30 7.58 -8.21
C ASP A 333 -4.63 6.92 -9.44
N SER A 334 -5.06 7.30 -10.64
CA SER A 334 -4.53 6.84 -11.92
C SER A 334 -3.02 7.05 -12.12
N TYR A 335 -2.40 8.08 -11.54
CA TYR A 335 -1.01 8.49 -11.82
C TYR A 335 -0.13 8.75 -10.60
N GLN A 336 -0.71 8.86 -9.42
CA GLN A 336 0.00 9.24 -8.20
C GLN A 336 -0.53 8.47 -6.97
N HIS A 337 0.29 8.45 -5.92
CA HIS A 337 0.03 7.78 -4.66
C HIS A 337 0.66 8.59 -3.51
N TYR A 338 0.25 8.30 -2.29
CA TYR A 338 0.95 8.67 -1.07
C TYR A 338 0.72 7.62 0.02
N GLY A 339 1.68 7.51 0.94
CA GLY A 339 1.50 6.75 2.16
C GLY A 339 0.82 7.62 3.21
N THR A 340 -0.23 7.12 3.85
CA THR A 340 -0.85 7.80 5.00
C THR A 340 0.17 7.92 6.15
N PRO A 341 -0.03 8.85 7.10
CA PRO A 341 0.60 8.81 8.42
C PRO A 341 0.73 7.38 9.00
N SER A 342 -0.31 6.56 8.88
CA SER A 342 -0.32 5.15 9.31
C SER A 342 0.65 4.26 8.53
N TYR A 343 0.84 4.45 7.22
CA TYR A 343 1.91 3.79 6.44
C TYR A 343 3.32 4.19 6.92
N TRP A 344 3.54 5.45 7.28
CA TRP A 344 4.83 5.89 7.81
C TRP A 344 5.11 5.31 9.20
N VAL A 345 4.09 5.14 10.05
CA VAL A 345 4.18 4.35 11.29
C VAL A 345 4.51 2.89 10.98
N GLN A 346 3.74 2.23 10.09
CA GLN A 346 3.97 0.85 9.66
C GLN A 346 5.43 0.62 9.21
N LYS A 347 5.98 1.54 8.39
CA LYS A 347 7.36 1.51 7.88
C LYS A 347 8.41 1.52 9.01
N LEU A 348 8.17 2.22 10.13
CA LEU A 348 9.02 2.23 11.32
C LEU A 348 8.98 0.91 12.13
N PHE A 349 7.90 0.13 12.03
CA PHE A 349 7.71 -1.13 12.75
C PHE A 349 8.19 -2.38 11.98
N THR A 350 8.58 -2.24 10.72
CA THR A 350 9.05 -3.36 9.87
C THR A 350 10.21 -4.19 10.45
N GLU A 351 11.06 -3.59 11.31
CA GLU A 351 12.19 -4.26 11.96
C GLU A 351 11.83 -5.09 13.20
N SER A 352 10.58 -5.05 13.69
CA SER A 352 10.14 -5.87 14.83
C SER A 352 10.05 -7.37 14.51
N SER A 353 9.81 -7.73 13.26
CA SER A 353 9.61 -9.14 12.87
C SER A 353 10.87 -9.97 13.07
N GLY A 354 10.79 -10.97 13.96
CA GLY A 354 11.89 -11.86 14.29
C GLY A 354 12.92 -11.30 15.27
N ALA A 355 12.71 -10.09 15.81
CA ALA A 355 13.53 -9.42 16.81
C ALA A 355 13.37 -10.05 18.22
N ILE A 356 14.20 -9.64 19.17
CA ILE A 356 14.05 -9.99 20.60
C ILE A 356 13.45 -8.78 21.32
N PHE A 357 12.34 -8.97 22.01
CA PHE A 357 11.75 -7.96 22.90
C PHE A 357 12.60 -7.84 24.17
N LEU A 358 12.97 -6.61 24.53
CA LEU A 358 13.70 -6.31 25.77
C LEU A 358 12.68 -5.89 26.85
N PRO A 359 12.67 -6.53 28.03
CA PRO A 359 11.77 -6.13 29.11
C PRO A 359 11.94 -4.64 29.44
N THR A 360 10.83 -3.91 29.37
CA THR A 360 10.79 -2.45 29.42
C THR A 360 9.73 -2.00 30.42
N THR A 361 10.15 -1.20 31.41
CA THR A 361 9.27 -0.53 32.38
C THR A 361 9.20 0.95 32.04
N LEU A 362 7.99 1.52 32.04
CA LEU A 362 7.77 2.97 31.90
C LEU A 362 7.11 3.47 33.18
N GLU A 363 7.82 4.33 33.90
CA GLU A 363 7.34 5.05 35.07
C GLU A 363 6.91 6.44 34.61
N THR A 364 5.61 6.75 34.72
CA THR A 364 5.05 8.02 34.28
C THR A 364 3.82 8.40 35.09
N ASN A 365 3.66 9.70 35.36
CA ASN A 365 2.48 10.25 36.00
C ASN A 365 1.35 10.52 35.00
N SER A 366 1.67 10.65 33.70
CA SER A 366 0.70 10.86 32.63
C SER A 366 0.17 9.51 32.13
N SER A 367 -0.71 8.90 32.94
CA SER A 367 -1.02 7.46 32.94
C SER A 367 -1.53 6.83 31.63
N ASN A 368 -1.99 7.63 30.66
CA ASN A 368 -2.50 7.14 29.37
C ASN A 368 -1.86 7.78 28.12
N SER A 369 -0.98 8.78 28.25
CA SER A 369 -0.51 9.56 27.09
C SER A 369 0.86 9.13 26.53
N LEU A 370 1.62 8.30 27.23
CA LEU A 370 2.96 7.89 26.83
C LEU A 370 3.09 6.35 26.88
N ILE A 371 3.56 5.74 25.80
CA ILE A 371 3.83 4.30 25.73
C ILE A 371 5.14 4.04 24.98
N ALA A 372 5.88 3.01 25.39
CA ALA A 372 7.18 2.68 24.81
C ALA A 372 7.48 1.18 24.81
N SER A 373 8.35 0.77 23.89
CA SER A 373 8.96 -0.57 23.83
C SER A 373 10.43 -0.47 23.45
N ALA A 374 11.21 -1.49 23.81
CA ALA A 374 12.57 -1.67 23.32
C ALA A 374 12.74 -3.08 22.72
N ILE A 375 13.45 -3.15 21.60
CA ILE A 375 13.80 -4.39 20.91
C ILE A 375 15.29 -4.42 20.59
N ASN A 376 15.89 -5.61 20.62
CA ASN A 376 17.12 -5.90 19.91
C ASN A 376 16.71 -6.46 18.53
N PRO A 377 16.83 -5.68 17.42
CA PRO A 377 16.43 -6.12 16.10
C PRO A 377 17.28 -7.30 15.64
N LYS A 378 16.76 -8.08 14.68
CA LYS A 378 17.47 -9.23 14.12
C LYS A 378 18.78 -8.75 13.48
N GLN A 379 19.88 -9.47 13.75
CA GLN A 379 21.28 -9.13 13.45
C GLN A 379 21.46 -8.32 12.15
N SER A 380 22.08 -7.14 12.26
CA SER A 380 22.28 -6.21 11.15
C SER A 380 23.41 -6.65 10.21
N LYS A 381 23.41 -6.07 8.99
CA LYS A 381 24.36 -6.42 7.91
C LYS A 381 25.84 -6.13 8.22
N ASP A 382 26.13 -5.45 9.31
CA ASP A 382 27.44 -4.96 9.74
C ASP A 382 27.95 -5.63 11.04
N ASN A 383 27.31 -6.72 11.47
CA ASN A 383 27.63 -7.46 12.70
C ASN A 383 27.57 -6.65 14.02
N GLN A 384 26.95 -5.47 14.02
CA GLN A 384 26.76 -4.68 15.24
C GLN A 384 25.47 -5.09 15.99
N ASN A 385 25.51 -5.05 17.31
CA ASN A 385 24.31 -5.17 18.13
C ASN A 385 23.69 -3.78 18.31
N TYR A 386 22.38 -3.67 18.07
CA TYR A 386 21.62 -2.44 18.22
C TYR A 386 20.54 -2.61 19.28
N ILE A 387 20.13 -1.50 19.90
CA ILE A 387 18.87 -1.43 20.64
C ILE A 387 18.02 -0.39 19.93
N ARG A 388 16.80 -0.77 19.53
CA ARG A 388 15.81 0.16 19.01
C ARG A 388 14.74 0.37 20.06
N ILE A 389 14.64 1.60 20.52
CA ILE A 389 13.60 2.07 21.43
C ILE A 389 12.56 2.81 20.60
N LYS A 390 11.29 2.52 20.85
CA LYS A 390 10.13 3.19 20.27
C LYS A 390 9.38 3.88 21.38
N VAL A 391 9.01 5.13 21.16
CA VAL A 391 8.25 5.95 22.10
C VAL A 391 7.13 6.60 21.30
N VAL A 392 5.90 6.42 21.75
CA VAL A 392 4.72 7.08 21.21
C VAL A 392 4.14 7.94 22.32
N ASN A 393 4.00 9.22 22.02
CA ASN A 393 3.22 10.14 22.83
C ASN A 393 1.92 10.47 22.08
N PHE A 394 0.80 10.26 22.75
CA PHE A 394 -0.55 10.59 22.32
C PHE A 394 -1.09 11.88 22.97
N GLY A 395 -0.38 12.46 23.95
CA GLY A 395 -0.77 13.70 24.62
C GLY A 395 -0.41 14.97 23.85
N ILE A 396 -1.19 16.03 23.99
CA ILE A 396 -0.93 17.31 23.30
C ILE A 396 0.26 18.11 23.88
N ASN A 397 0.63 17.83 25.13
CA ASN A 397 1.62 18.60 25.88
C ASN A 397 3.03 17.98 25.80
N SER A 398 4.04 18.83 25.89
CA SER A 398 5.44 18.43 26.12
C SER A 398 5.58 17.58 27.39
N GLN A 399 6.43 16.55 27.32
CA GLN A 399 6.77 15.58 28.36
C GLN A 399 8.24 15.22 28.20
N ASN A 400 8.91 14.85 29.30
CA ASN A 400 10.36 14.57 29.32
C ASN A 400 10.62 13.09 29.65
N LEU A 401 11.59 12.44 28.98
CA LEU A 401 11.86 11.00 29.15
C LEU A 401 13.32 10.65 29.47
N GLN A 402 13.55 10.03 30.62
CA GLN A 402 14.83 9.42 31.00
C GLN A 402 14.90 7.97 30.54
N ILE A 403 15.62 7.74 29.44
CA ILE A 403 15.95 6.39 28.97
C ILE A 403 17.16 5.86 29.74
N SER A 404 16.94 4.80 30.53
CA SER A 404 17.99 4.04 31.22
C SER A 404 18.09 2.64 30.63
N VAL A 405 19.30 2.15 30.35
CA VAL A 405 19.54 0.83 29.75
C VAL A 405 20.46 0.01 30.63
N ASN A 406 19.90 -1.00 31.29
CA ASN A 406 20.57 -1.84 32.28
C ASN A 406 21.01 -3.19 31.69
N GLY A 407 22.05 -3.80 32.25
CA GLY A 407 22.46 -5.18 31.92
C GLY A 407 23.26 -5.33 30.61
N LEU A 408 23.90 -4.27 30.13
CA LEU A 408 24.76 -4.31 28.95
C LEU A 408 26.15 -4.88 29.27
N ASN A 409 26.55 -5.94 28.57
CA ASN A 409 27.88 -6.55 28.70
C ASN A 409 29.00 -5.80 27.92
N SER A 410 28.69 -4.63 27.32
CA SER A 410 29.59 -3.90 26.42
C SER A 410 29.30 -2.40 26.42
N THR A 411 30.34 -1.58 26.29
CA THR A 411 30.24 -0.10 26.21
C THR A 411 29.40 0.34 25.01
N ILE A 412 28.44 1.27 25.24
CA ILE A 412 27.64 1.88 24.17
C ILE A 412 28.53 2.78 23.30
N LYS A 413 28.36 2.72 21.97
CA LYS A 413 28.91 3.74 21.07
C LYS A 413 28.10 5.04 21.21
N GLN A 414 28.68 6.02 21.88
CA GLN A 414 28.03 7.32 22.11
C GLN A 414 27.79 8.12 20.83
N LEU A 415 28.66 7.95 19.82
CA LEU A 415 28.55 8.62 18.52
C LEU A 415 27.89 7.72 17.48
N GLY A 416 27.01 8.29 16.65
CA GLY A 416 26.35 7.60 15.54
C GLY A 416 24.92 7.10 15.82
N SER A 417 24.40 7.33 17.03
CA SER A 417 22.98 7.10 17.34
C SER A 417 22.08 7.94 16.44
N THR A 418 20.95 7.38 15.96
CA THR A 418 20.01 8.12 15.09
C THR A 418 18.60 8.12 15.63
N LYS A 419 17.99 9.31 15.71
CA LYS A 419 16.57 9.51 16.01
C LYS A 419 15.80 9.54 14.70
N THR A 420 14.62 8.94 14.68
CA THR A 420 13.64 9.08 13.59
C THR A 420 12.32 9.53 14.19
N VAL A 421 11.70 10.56 13.62
CA VAL A 421 10.49 11.22 14.17
C VAL A 421 9.41 11.34 13.09
N LEU A 422 8.17 11.07 13.48
CA LEU A 422 6.95 11.32 12.72
C LEU A 422 6.06 12.21 13.60
N THR A 423 5.66 13.39 13.12
CA THR A 423 4.89 14.40 13.87
C THR A 423 4.33 15.45 12.91
N SER A 424 3.34 16.24 13.34
CA SER A 424 2.97 17.52 12.72
C SER A 424 2.66 18.56 13.79
N SER A 425 2.27 19.77 13.38
CA SER A 425 1.76 20.85 14.24
C SER A 425 0.25 20.76 14.50
N ASN A 426 -0.52 20.02 13.69
CA ASN A 426 -1.93 19.75 13.91
C ASN A 426 -2.20 18.23 13.96
N LEU A 427 -3.06 17.79 14.88
CA LEU A 427 -3.47 16.40 15.08
C LEU A 427 -4.34 15.85 13.93
N MET A 428 -5.07 16.74 13.25
CA MET A 428 -5.91 16.39 12.10
C MET A 428 -5.19 16.61 10.75
N ASP A 429 -3.87 16.75 10.76
CA ASP A 429 -3.11 16.77 9.49
C ASP A 429 -3.09 15.38 8.85
N GLU A 430 -3.15 15.37 7.52
CA GLU A 430 -3.08 14.18 6.66
C GLU A 430 -2.07 14.43 5.54
N ASN A 431 -1.61 13.36 4.89
CA ASN A 431 -0.99 13.50 3.56
C ASN A 431 -2.09 13.60 2.50
N SER A 432 -1.81 14.23 1.37
CA SER A 432 -2.78 14.39 0.28
C SER A 432 -2.11 14.36 -1.10
N PHE A 433 -2.88 14.38 -2.19
CA PHE A 433 -2.30 14.47 -3.52
C PHE A 433 -1.58 15.80 -3.79
N SER A 434 -1.97 16.90 -3.14
CA SER A 434 -1.26 18.17 -3.21
C SER A 434 -0.06 18.24 -2.27
N GLU A 435 -0.09 17.53 -1.13
CA GLU A 435 0.95 17.54 -0.10
C GLU A 435 1.27 16.11 0.38
N LYS A 436 1.82 15.29 -0.53
CA LYS A 436 2.08 13.84 -0.35
C LYS A 436 3.04 13.49 0.78
N MET A 437 3.78 14.48 1.26
CA MET A 437 4.85 14.39 2.25
C MET A 437 4.69 15.48 3.31
N LYS A 438 3.44 15.79 3.71
CA LYS A 438 3.15 16.67 4.85
C LYS A 438 3.62 16.02 6.16
N ILE A 439 3.29 14.74 6.32
CA ILE A 439 3.63 13.89 7.45
C ILE A 439 4.44 12.70 6.92
N PHE A 440 5.75 12.73 7.18
CA PHE A 440 6.65 11.61 6.90
C PHE A 440 7.78 11.58 7.93
N HIS A 441 8.58 10.51 7.92
CA HIS A 441 9.62 10.33 8.92
C HIS A 441 10.89 11.16 8.62
N PHE A 442 11.31 12.00 9.57
CA PHE A 442 12.58 12.71 9.52
C PHE A 442 13.64 11.97 10.34
N ARG A 443 14.87 11.84 9.84
CA ARG A 443 15.97 11.15 10.53
C ARG A 443 17.13 12.10 10.81
N SER A 444 17.67 12.06 12.03
CA SER A 444 18.84 12.84 12.45
C SER A 444 19.80 12.00 13.31
N THR A 445 21.07 12.42 13.38
CA THR A 445 22.10 11.87 14.27
C THR A 445 22.15 12.62 15.59
N PHE A 446 22.45 11.93 16.70
CA PHE A 446 22.66 12.52 18.02
C PHE A 446 23.78 11.78 18.79
N ILE A 447 24.19 12.35 19.93
CA ILE A 447 25.17 11.76 20.86
C ILE A 447 24.41 11.14 22.05
N ALA A 448 24.76 9.92 22.44
CA ALA A 448 24.09 9.11 23.47
C ALA A 448 24.95 8.87 24.73
#